data_AF-A0A5U9B7C4-F1
#
_entry.id   AF-A0A5U9B7C4-F1
#
_cell.length_a   1.000
_cell.length_b   1.000
_cell.length_c   1.000
_cell.angle_alpha   90.00
_cell.angle_beta   90.00
_cell.angle_gamma   90.00
#
_symmetry.space_group_name_H-M   'P 1'
#
loop_
_entity.id
_entity.type
_entity.pdbx_description
1 polymer ?
#
loop_
_entity_poly.entity_id
_entity_poly.type
_entity_poly.pdbx_seq_one_letter_code
_entity_poly.pdbx_strand_id
1 'polypeptide(L)'
;ESPEYTADVDAMGTLRLLEAIRFLGLEKKTRFYQASTSELYGLVQEIPQKETTPFYPRSPYAVAKLYAYWITVNYRESYGIYACNGILFNHESPRRGETFVTRKITRAIANIAQGLESCLYLGNMDSLRDWGHAKDYVRMQWMMLQQEQPEDFVIATGVQYSVRQFVELAAAQL
;
A
#
# COMPACT_ATOMS: atom_id res chain seq x y z
N GLU A 1 1.61 -7.45 17.40
CA GLU A 1 0.58 -6.72 16.65
C GLU A 1 -0.62 -6.53 17.57
N SER A 2 -1.30 -5.37 17.53
CA SER A 2 -2.54 -5.14 18.28
C SER A 2 -3.69 -5.06 17.27
N PRO A 3 -4.34 -6.19 16.93
CA PRO A 3 -5.29 -6.25 15.81
C PRO A 3 -6.51 -5.34 16.00
N GLU A 4 -6.96 -5.16 17.25
CA GLU A 4 -8.04 -4.23 17.59
C GLU A 4 -7.63 -2.78 17.31
N TYR A 5 -6.44 -2.37 17.75
CA TYR A 5 -5.91 -1.03 17.46
C TYR A 5 -5.73 -0.81 15.95
N THR A 6 -5.25 -1.82 15.22
CA THR A 6 -5.16 -1.77 13.76
C THR A 6 -6.52 -1.50 13.13
N ALA A 7 -7.58 -2.21 13.57
CA ALA A 7 -8.93 -1.98 13.05
C ALA A 7 -9.47 -0.58 13.42
N ASP A 8 -9.25 -0.12 14.66
CA ASP A 8 -9.72 1.19 15.09
C ASP A 8 -9.09 2.33 14.27
N VAL A 9 -7.82 2.21 13.93
CA VAL A 9 -7.11 3.25 13.17
C VAL A 9 -7.30 3.09 11.66
N ASP A 10 -7.04 1.91 11.09
CA ASP A 10 -7.02 1.74 9.63
C ASP A 10 -8.42 1.63 9.02
N ALA A 11 -9.39 1.05 9.75
CA ALA A 11 -10.77 0.93 9.31
C ALA A 11 -11.61 2.10 9.82
N MET A 12 -11.79 2.19 11.14
CA MET A 12 -12.70 3.18 11.73
C MET A 12 -12.19 4.62 11.58
N GLY A 13 -10.87 4.85 11.54
CA GLY A 13 -10.30 6.16 11.22
C GLY A 13 -10.73 6.69 9.85
N THR A 14 -10.82 5.81 8.84
CA THR A 14 -11.30 6.19 7.49
C THR A 14 -12.76 6.65 7.53
N LEU A 15 -13.63 5.90 8.21
CA LEU A 15 -15.03 6.31 8.41
C LEU A 15 -15.12 7.67 9.11
N ARG A 16 -14.35 7.89 10.17
CA ARG A 16 -14.37 9.14 10.95
C ARG A 16 -14.02 10.35 10.08
N LEU A 17 -13.03 10.22 9.18
CA LEU A 17 -12.66 11.29 8.26
C LEU A 17 -13.75 11.58 7.22
N LEU A 18 -14.37 10.54 6.65
CA LEU A 18 -15.47 10.69 5.71
C LEU A 18 -16.71 11.33 6.38
N GLU A 19 -17.04 10.90 7.60
CA GLU A 19 -18.12 11.52 8.38
C GLU A 19 -17.80 12.95 8.75
N ALA A 20 -16.55 13.30 9.05
CA ALA A 20 -16.18 14.69 9.30
C ALA A 20 -16.40 15.59 8.07
N ILE A 21 -16.11 15.10 6.87
CA ILE A 21 -16.41 15.82 5.61
C ILE A 21 -17.91 16.06 5.49
N ARG A 22 -18.73 15.03 5.73
CA ARG A 22 -20.20 15.11 5.65
C ARG A 22 -20.79 16.03 6.72
N PHE A 23 -20.37 15.85 7.97
CA PHE A 23 -20.84 16.62 9.12
C PHE A 23 -20.60 18.13 8.96
N LEU A 24 -19.48 18.50 8.33
CA LEU A 24 -19.13 19.90 8.06
C LEU A 24 -19.73 20.45 6.75
N GLY A 25 -20.50 19.66 6.00
CA GLY A 25 -21.08 20.07 4.71
C GLY A 25 -20.03 20.37 3.64
N LEU A 26 -18.92 19.62 3.63
CA LEU A 26 -17.77 19.85 2.75
C LEU A 26 -17.72 18.92 1.53
N GLU A 27 -18.81 18.21 1.22
CA GLU A 27 -18.86 17.17 0.18
C GLU A 27 -18.51 17.70 -1.21
N LYS A 28 -18.90 18.95 -1.52
CA LYS A 28 -18.65 19.61 -2.81
C LYS A 28 -17.27 20.26 -2.91
N LYS A 29 -16.51 20.32 -1.81
CA LYS A 29 -15.23 21.03 -1.73
C LYS A 29 -14.05 20.09 -1.50
N THR A 30 -14.23 19.10 -0.63
CA THR A 30 -13.15 18.21 -0.21
C THR A 30 -13.09 16.98 -1.10
N ARG A 31 -11.92 16.70 -1.65
CA ARG A 31 -11.64 15.43 -2.33
C ARG A 31 -10.87 14.52 -1.38
N PHE A 32 -11.31 13.28 -1.27
CA PHE A 32 -10.77 12.28 -0.34
C PHE A 32 -10.03 11.19 -1.11
N TYR A 33 -8.80 10.92 -0.68
CA TYR A 33 -8.01 9.81 -1.18
C TYR A 33 -7.76 8.81 -0.05
N GLN A 34 -8.13 7.56 -0.30
CA GLN A 34 -7.83 6.45 0.60
C GLN A 34 -6.60 5.69 0.09
N ALA A 35 -5.63 5.52 0.98
CA ALA A 35 -4.44 4.68 0.73
C ALA A 35 -4.77 3.20 0.95
N SER A 36 -5.23 2.56 -0.11
CA SER A 36 -5.52 1.12 -0.18
C SER A 36 -4.24 0.37 -0.53
N THR A 37 -4.31 -0.94 -0.70
CA THR A 37 -3.10 -1.76 -0.79
C THR A 37 -3.33 -3.04 -1.57
N SER A 38 -2.30 -3.51 -2.26
CA SER A 38 -2.26 -4.85 -2.86
C SER A 38 -2.47 -5.98 -1.84
N GLU A 39 -2.26 -5.74 -0.53
CA GLU A 39 -2.55 -6.73 0.52
C GLU A 39 -4.03 -7.12 0.60
N LEU A 40 -4.94 -6.31 0.01
CA LEU A 40 -6.35 -6.66 -0.16
C LEU A 40 -6.53 -7.93 -1.00
N TYR A 41 -5.63 -8.19 -1.95
CA TYR A 41 -5.67 -9.38 -2.78
C TYR A 41 -5.16 -10.64 -2.07
N GLY A 42 -4.45 -10.50 -0.95
CA GLY A 42 -3.88 -11.59 -0.11
C GLY A 42 -3.69 -12.93 -0.81
N LEU A 43 -4.69 -13.82 -0.73
CA LEU A 43 -4.73 -15.03 -1.57
C LEU A 43 -5.15 -14.67 -3.00
N VAL A 44 -4.16 -14.46 -3.85
CA VAL A 44 -4.34 -14.03 -5.24
C VAL A 44 -5.29 -14.95 -6.01
N GLN A 45 -6.30 -14.35 -6.64
CA GLN A 45 -7.29 -15.04 -7.49
C GLN A 45 -6.99 -14.91 -8.99
N GLU A 46 -6.30 -13.83 -9.41
CA GLU A 46 -5.95 -13.54 -10.81
C GLU A 46 -4.54 -12.94 -10.90
N ILE A 47 -3.81 -13.19 -11.99
CA ILE A 47 -2.47 -12.64 -12.24
C ILE A 47 -2.40 -12.09 -13.68
N PRO A 48 -2.01 -10.81 -13.89
CA PRO A 48 -1.81 -9.77 -12.86
C PRO A 48 -3.13 -9.36 -12.21
N GLN A 49 -3.07 -8.81 -10.98
CA GLN A 49 -4.26 -8.26 -10.34
C GLN A 49 -4.58 -6.89 -10.93
N LYS A 50 -5.88 -6.60 -11.03
CA LYS A 50 -6.46 -5.34 -11.51
C LYS A 50 -7.61 -4.92 -10.60
N GLU A 51 -8.22 -3.78 -10.89
CA GLU A 51 -9.32 -3.19 -10.12
C GLU A 51 -10.50 -4.15 -9.94
N THR A 52 -10.73 -5.03 -10.93
CA THR A 52 -11.82 -6.02 -10.90
C THR A 52 -11.44 -7.34 -10.23
N THR A 53 -10.17 -7.55 -9.87
CA THR A 53 -9.73 -8.80 -9.26
C THR A 53 -10.34 -8.93 -7.86
N PRO A 54 -10.92 -10.09 -7.49
CA PRO A 54 -11.53 -10.26 -6.18
C PRO A 54 -10.53 -10.12 -5.03
N PHE A 55 -10.94 -9.45 -3.95
CA PHE A 55 -10.16 -9.34 -2.72
C PHE A 55 -10.25 -10.62 -1.87
N TYR A 56 -9.12 -11.00 -1.27
CA TYR A 56 -9.02 -12.12 -0.32
C TYR A 56 -7.95 -11.80 0.73
N PRO A 57 -8.26 -10.96 1.74
CA PRO A 57 -7.26 -10.52 2.73
C PRO A 57 -6.76 -11.68 3.61
N ARG A 58 -5.49 -11.61 4.03
CA ARG A 58 -4.82 -12.67 4.82
C ARG A 58 -4.18 -12.17 6.13
N SER A 59 -4.55 -10.97 6.59
CA SER A 59 -4.08 -10.39 7.86
C SER A 59 -5.12 -9.45 8.47
N PRO A 60 -5.09 -9.18 9.79
CA PRO A 60 -5.95 -8.17 10.42
C PRO A 60 -5.83 -6.79 9.77
N TYR A 61 -4.60 -6.39 9.41
CA TYR A 61 -4.34 -5.19 8.62
C TYR A 61 -5.09 -5.18 7.28
N ALA A 62 -5.00 -6.25 6.49
CA ALA A 62 -5.65 -6.33 5.19
C ALA A 62 -7.19 -6.33 5.31
N VAL A 63 -7.75 -6.94 6.36
CA VAL A 63 -9.19 -6.90 6.66
C VAL A 63 -9.64 -5.48 7.05
N ALA A 64 -8.86 -4.77 7.88
CA ALA A 64 -9.15 -3.39 8.23
C ALA A 64 -9.10 -2.47 7.00
N LYS A 65 -8.11 -2.66 6.13
CA LYS A 65 -8.02 -1.95 4.85
C LYS A 65 -9.17 -2.29 3.90
N LEU A 66 -9.70 -3.51 3.93
CA LEU A 66 -10.86 -3.91 3.13
C LEU A 66 -12.12 -3.13 3.56
N TYR A 67 -12.33 -2.95 4.87
CA TYR A 67 -13.38 -2.06 5.35
C TYR A 67 -13.18 -0.63 4.83
N ALA A 68 -11.97 -0.08 4.96
CA ALA A 68 -11.65 1.27 4.53
C ALA A 68 -11.87 1.49 3.02
N TYR A 69 -11.57 0.48 2.20
CA TYR A 69 -11.86 0.47 0.77
C TYR A 69 -13.36 0.61 0.52
N TRP A 70 -14.16 -0.27 1.12
CA TRP A 70 -15.59 -0.34 0.87
C TRP A 70 -16.37 0.84 1.46
N ILE A 71 -15.96 1.38 2.60
CA ILE A 71 -16.60 2.57 3.16
C ILE A 71 -16.33 3.80 2.28
N THR A 72 -15.14 3.87 1.67
CA THR A 72 -14.81 4.93 0.70
C THR A 72 -15.69 4.83 -0.55
N VAL A 73 -15.85 3.63 -1.11
CA VAL A 73 -16.76 3.35 -2.24
C VAL A 73 -18.20 3.75 -1.87
N ASN A 74 -18.67 3.30 -0.71
CA ASN A 74 -20.03 3.58 -0.26
C ASN A 74 -20.30 5.07 -0.11
N TYR A 75 -19.35 5.86 0.41
CA TYR A 75 -19.54 7.31 0.56
C TYR A 75 -19.49 8.06 -0.76
N ARG A 76 -18.67 7.60 -1.72
CA ARG A 76 -18.70 8.08 -3.10
C ARG A 76 -20.09 7.86 -3.71
N GLU A 77 -20.62 6.65 -3.62
CA GLU A 77 -21.88 6.27 -4.27
C GLU A 77 -23.12 6.84 -3.57
N SER A 78 -23.14 6.89 -2.24
CA SER A 78 -24.33 7.26 -1.46
C SER A 78 -24.46 8.77 -1.26
N TYR A 79 -23.34 9.50 -1.17
CA TYR A 79 -23.33 10.94 -0.86
C TYR A 79 -22.72 11.80 -1.96
N GLY A 80 -22.20 11.19 -3.04
CA GLY A 80 -21.56 11.92 -4.13
C GLY A 80 -20.28 12.65 -3.73
N ILE A 81 -19.63 12.23 -2.62
CA ILE A 81 -18.32 12.77 -2.22
C ILE A 81 -17.29 12.32 -3.25
N TYR A 82 -16.41 13.23 -3.68
CA TYR A 82 -15.24 12.83 -4.47
C TYR A 82 -14.31 12.00 -3.57
N ALA A 83 -14.45 10.68 -3.61
CA ALA A 83 -13.68 9.76 -2.78
C ALA A 83 -13.17 8.59 -3.63
N CYS A 84 -11.86 8.35 -3.62
CA CYS A 84 -11.24 7.28 -4.40
C CYS A 84 -10.21 6.48 -3.59
N ASN A 85 -10.01 5.24 -4.01
CA ASN A 85 -9.04 4.29 -3.48
C ASN A 85 -7.89 4.14 -4.46
N GLY A 86 -6.66 4.43 -4.02
CA GLY A 86 -5.49 3.91 -4.74
C GLY A 86 -5.10 2.57 -4.16
N ILE A 87 -5.10 1.53 -4.98
CA ILE A 87 -4.68 0.18 -4.60
C ILE A 87 -3.18 0.06 -4.90
N LEU A 88 -2.35 0.53 -3.96
CA LEU A 88 -0.90 0.58 -4.14
C LEU A 88 -0.27 -0.80 -3.93
N PHE A 89 0.51 -1.23 -4.91
CA PHE A 89 1.51 -2.28 -4.73
C PHE A 89 2.72 -1.76 -3.94
N ASN A 90 3.67 -2.64 -3.64
CA ASN A 90 4.82 -2.28 -2.82
C ASN A 90 5.60 -1.13 -3.47
N HIS A 91 5.95 -0.14 -2.66
CA HIS A 91 6.72 1.01 -3.10
C HIS A 91 7.70 1.40 -2.01
N GLU A 92 8.92 1.68 -2.45
CA GLU A 92 10.10 1.70 -1.58
C GLU A 92 10.84 3.03 -1.76
N SER A 93 11.70 3.37 -0.80
CA SER A 93 12.57 4.56 -0.87
C SER A 93 13.64 4.51 0.24
N PRO A 94 14.64 5.41 0.22
CA PRO A 94 15.55 5.60 1.36
C PRO A 94 14.87 6.01 2.67
N ARG A 95 13.57 6.29 2.67
CA ARG A 95 12.75 6.62 3.85
C ARG A 95 11.88 5.47 4.33
N ARG A 96 11.91 4.31 3.65
CA ARG A 96 11.13 3.14 4.06
C ARG A 96 11.49 2.71 5.48
N GLY A 97 10.49 2.32 6.27
CA GLY A 97 10.69 1.80 7.62
C GLY A 97 11.61 0.57 7.65
N GLU A 98 12.40 0.45 8.69
CA GLU A 98 13.48 -0.54 8.80
C GLU A 98 12.98 -1.98 8.96
N THR A 99 11.71 -2.15 9.33
CA THR A 99 11.03 -3.44 9.46
C THR A 99 10.64 -4.06 8.11
N PHE A 100 10.58 -3.27 7.03
CA PHE A 100 10.27 -3.76 5.69
C PHE A 100 11.49 -4.41 5.04
N VAL A 101 11.27 -5.51 4.31
CA VAL A 101 12.32 -6.39 3.81
C VAL A 101 13.38 -5.68 2.95
N THR A 102 12.97 -4.75 2.08
CA THR A 102 13.86 -3.97 1.21
C THR A 102 14.82 -3.09 2.01
N ARG A 103 14.32 -2.41 3.04
CA ARG A 103 15.15 -1.56 3.91
C ARG A 103 16.01 -2.40 4.85
N LYS A 104 15.49 -3.52 5.35
CA LYS A 104 16.26 -4.50 6.11
C LYS A 104 17.47 -4.99 5.30
N ILE A 105 17.26 -5.36 4.03
CA ILE A 105 18.32 -5.83 3.13
C ILE A 105 19.35 -4.73 2.91
N THR A 106 18.94 -3.56 2.43
CA THR A 106 19.89 -2.47 2.08
C THR A 106 20.71 -2.00 3.27
N ARG A 107 20.12 -1.91 4.47
CA ARG A 107 20.88 -1.56 5.69
C ARG A 107 21.87 -2.64 6.10
N ALA A 108 21.45 -3.91 6.12
CA ALA A 108 22.33 -5.00 6.51
C ALA A 108 23.49 -5.17 5.53
N ILE A 109 23.25 -5.08 4.22
CA ILE A 109 24.30 -5.15 3.20
C ILE A 109 25.31 -4.00 3.37
N ALA A 110 24.86 -2.77 3.62
CA ALA A 110 25.74 -1.65 3.92
C ALA A 110 26.56 -1.87 5.22
N ASN A 111 25.92 -2.37 6.28
CA ASN A 111 26.59 -2.67 7.54
C ASN A 111 27.62 -3.80 7.41
N ILE A 112 27.31 -4.85 6.63
CA ILE A 112 28.23 -5.95 6.34
C ILE A 112 29.45 -5.45 5.56
N ALA A 113 29.24 -4.60 4.55
CA ALA A 113 30.34 -4.01 3.78
C ALA A 113 31.30 -3.14 4.62
N GLN A 114 30.78 -2.55 5.71
CA GLN A 114 31.57 -1.77 6.67
C GLN A 114 32.09 -2.59 7.86
N GLY A 115 31.84 -3.91 7.89
CA GLY A 115 32.26 -4.79 8.98
C GLY A 115 31.50 -4.59 10.30
N LEU A 116 30.35 -3.92 10.28
CA LEU A 116 29.52 -3.65 11.46
C LEU A 116 28.57 -4.81 11.79
N GLU A 117 28.20 -5.58 10.77
CA GLU A 117 27.38 -6.80 10.88
C GLU A 117 28.05 -7.92 10.08
N SER A 118 27.77 -9.18 10.40
CA SER A 118 28.38 -10.34 9.73
C SER A 118 27.41 -11.16 8.88
N CYS A 119 26.09 -11.05 9.12
CA CYS A 119 25.10 -11.89 8.46
C CYS A 119 23.71 -11.22 8.45
N LEU A 120 23.00 -11.36 7.34
CA LEU A 120 21.60 -10.97 7.18
C LEU A 120 20.69 -12.21 7.20
N TYR A 121 19.76 -12.26 8.15
CA TYR A 121 18.74 -13.31 8.22
C TYR A 121 17.45 -12.90 7.51
N LEU A 122 16.96 -13.74 6.60
CA LEU A 122 15.71 -13.54 5.86
C LEU A 122 14.79 -14.75 5.97
N GLY A 123 13.51 -14.54 5.68
CA GLY A 123 12.51 -15.61 5.56
C GLY A 123 12.49 -16.21 4.16
N ASN A 124 11.29 -16.32 3.57
CA ASN A 124 11.13 -16.86 2.22
C ASN A 124 11.79 -15.95 1.16
N MET A 125 12.85 -16.44 0.53
CA MET A 125 13.61 -15.73 -0.50
C MET A 125 12.96 -15.80 -1.90
N ASP A 126 12.04 -16.74 -2.12
CA ASP A 126 11.39 -16.95 -3.42
C ASP A 126 10.07 -16.18 -3.54
N SER A 127 9.74 -15.41 -2.50
CA SER A 127 8.59 -14.52 -2.47
C SER A 127 8.69 -13.43 -3.54
N LEU A 128 7.78 -13.44 -4.51
CA LEU A 128 7.70 -12.46 -5.60
C LEU A 128 6.92 -11.21 -5.20
N ARG A 129 7.44 -10.03 -5.50
CA ARG A 129 6.77 -8.74 -5.25
C ARG A 129 7.00 -7.78 -6.40
N ASP A 130 6.01 -6.94 -6.64
CA ASP A 130 6.10 -5.77 -7.52
C ASP A 130 6.54 -4.57 -6.67
N TRP A 131 7.74 -4.05 -6.92
CA TRP A 131 8.34 -2.95 -6.16
C TRP A 131 8.56 -1.71 -7.04
N GLY A 132 7.78 -0.66 -6.78
CA GLY A 132 8.01 0.67 -7.35
C GLY A 132 8.75 1.61 -6.40
N HIS A 133 8.95 2.86 -6.83
CA HIS A 133 9.52 3.91 -5.98
C HIS A 133 8.42 4.83 -5.43
N ALA A 134 8.47 5.12 -4.12
CA ALA A 134 7.42 5.86 -3.42
C ALA A 134 7.13 7.25 -4.01
N LYS A 135 8.13 7.92 -4.60
CA LYS A 135 7.95 9.23 -5.26
C LYS A 135 6.98 9.17 -6.45
N ASP A 136 7.02 8.09 -7.23
CA ASP A 136 6.14 7.96 -8.39
C ASP A 136 4.71 7.65 -7.95
N TYR A 137 4.58 6.88 -6.87
CA TYR A 137 3.28 6.49 -6.33
C TYR A 137 2.56 7.69 -5.74
N VAL A 138 3.21 8.55 -4.96
CA VAL A 138 2.57 9.77 -4.42
C VAL A 138 2.14 10.76 -5.52
N ARG A 139 2.83 10.77 -6.66
CA ARG A 139 2.40 11.54 -7.83
C ARG A 139 1.06 11.02 -8.37
N MET A 140 0.90 9.69 -8.45
CA MET A 140 -0.37 9.09 -8.88
C MET A 140 -1.50 9.37 -7.87
N GLN A 141 -1.24 9.34 -6.56
CA GLN A 141 -2.24 9.73 -5.54
C GLN A 141 -2.77 11.14 -5.80
N TRP A 142 -1.87 12.09 -6.08
CA TRP A 142 -2.26 13.44 -6.43
C TRP A 142 -3.03 13.49 -7.75
N MET A 143 -2.57 12.80 -8.80
CA MET A 143 -3.22 12.77 -10.11
C MET A 143 -4.66 12.23 -10.03
N MET A 144 -4.91 11.19 -9.23
CA MET A 144 -6.26 10.65 -9.01
C MET A 144 -7.22 11.70 -8.44
N LEU A 145 -6.72 12.62 -7.61
CA LEU A 145 -7.51 13.71 -7.05
C LEU A 145 -7.70 14.88 -8.02
N GLN A 146 -7.11 14.87 -9.22
CA GLN A 146 -7.27 15.94 -10.21
C GLN A 146 -8.32 15.62 -11.28
N GLN A 147 -8.83 14.39 -11.32
CA GLN A 147 -9.79 13.97 -12.34
C GLN A 147 -11.16 14.63 -12.15
N GLU A 148 -12.01 14.55 -13.18
CA GLU A 148 -13.39 15.06 -13.09
C GLU A 148 -14.26 14.17 -12.20
N GLN A 149 -14.11 12.85 -12.33
CA GLN A 149 -14.85 11.85 -11.56
C GLN A 149 -13.92 11.00 -10.69
N PRO A 150 -14.35 10.62 -9.47
CA PRO A 150 -13.57 9.76 -8.60
C PRO A 150 -13.59 8.30 -9.09
N GLU A 151 -12.42 7.73 -9.31
CA GLU A 151 -12.23 6.33 -9.71
C GLU A 151 -11.13 5.65 -8.88
N ASP A 152 -11.27 4.33 -8.71
CA ASP A 152 -10.29 3.51 -8.01
C ASP A 152 -9.25 2.97 -8.99
N PHE A 153 -7.98 2.96 -8.62
CA PHE A 153 -6.88 2.57 -9.52
C PHE A 153 -5.88 1.65 -8.83
N VAL A 154 -5.46 0.61 -9.54
CA VAL A 154 -4.25 -0.15 -9.23
C VAL A 154 -3.02 0.67 -9.61
N ILE A 155 -2.07 0.76 -8.66
CA ILE A 155 -0.81 1.50 -8.85
C ILE A 155 0.33 0.52 -8.63
N ALA A 156 0.96 0.09 -9.72
CA ALA A 156 1.97 -0.97 -9.75
C ALA A 156 2.99 -0.72 -10.88
N THR A 157 4.12 -1.43 -10.85
CA THR A 157 5.09 -1.40 -11.97
C THR A 157 4.76 -2.42 -13.06
N GLY A 158 4.01 -3.48 -12.72
CA GLY A 158 3.75 -4.63 -13.58
C GLY A 158 4.90 -5.63 -13.63
N VAL A 159 5.98 -5.41 -12.85
CA VAL A 159 7.20 -6.23 -12.88
C VAL A 159 7.46 -6.81 -11.50
N GLN A 160 7.67 -8.12 -11.44
CA GLN A 160 7.94 -8.82 -10.19
C GLN A 160 9.40 -9.22 -10.07
N TYR A 161 9.93 -9.10 -8.86
CA TYR A 161 11.23 -9.63 -8.46
C TYR A 161 11.08 -10.46 -7.20
N SER A 162 11.93 -11.47 -7.04
CA SER A 162 12.03 -12.23 -5.80
C SER A 162 12.83 -11.47 -4.74
N VAL A 163 12.61 -11.81 -3.47
CA VAL A 163 13.45 -11.32 -2.37
C VAL A 163 14.93 -11.67 -2.61
N ARG A 164 15.21 -12.86 -3.17
CA ARG A 164 16.56 -13.27 -3.57
C ARG A 164 17.19 -12.32 -4.59
N GLN A 165 16.47 -12.01 -5.68
CA GLN A 165 16.95 -11.07 -6.69
C GLN A 165 17.23 -9.69 -6.09
N PHE A 166 16.40 -9.23 -5.16
CA PHE A 166 16.63 -7.96 -4.47
C PHE A 166 17.94 -7.98 -3.64
N VAL A 167 18.24 -9.09 -2.95
CA VAL A 167 19.51 -9.26 -2.23
C VAL A 167 20.71 -9.25 -3.18
N GLU A 168 20.63 -10.01 -4.28
CA GLU A 168 21.69 -10.07 -5.29
C GLU A 168 21.97 -8.69 -5.90
N LEU A 169 20.92 -7.96 -6.27
CA LEU A 169 21.03 -6.61 -6.81
C LEU A 169 21.60 -5.63 -5.78
N ALA A 170 21.18 -5.69 -4.52
CA ALA A 170 21.69 -4.81 -3.47
C ALA A 170 23.18 -5.09 -3.17
N ALA A 171 23.59 -6.36 -3.12
CA ALA A 171 24.97 -6.76 -2.91
C ALA A 171 25.88 -6.34 -4.07
N ALA A 172 25.37 -6.34 -5.32
CA ALA A 172 26.10 -5.90 -6.50
C ALA A 172 26.37 -4.38 -6.56
N GLN A 173 25.81 -3.58 -5.64
CA GLN A 173 26.06 -2.13 -5.54
C GLN A 173 27.19 -1.76 -4.55
N LEU A 174 27.82 -2.74 -3.93
CA LEU A 174 29.01 -2.55 -3.09
C LEU A 174 30.28 -2.42 -3.96
#